data_AF-A0A8X6PK59-F1
#
_entry.id   AF-A0A8X6PK59-F1
#
_cell.length_a   1.000
_cell.length_b   1.000
_cell.length_c   1.000
_cell.angle_alpha   90.00
_cell.angle_beta   90.00
_cell.angle_gamma   90.00
#
_symmetry.space_group_name_H-M   'P 1'
#
loop_
_entity.id
_entity.type
_entity.pdbx_description
1 polymer ?
#
loop_
_entity_poly.entity_id
_entity_poly.type
_entity_poly.pdbx_seq_one_letter_code
_entity_poly.pdbx_strand_id
1 'polypeptide(L)'
;MIYTFTKIRENAHCAIDSSASVPEKLKDYFTFMIDMFWVSYAVMMYGFVGSFIGYYCCVCICINSCLAKFTLRFETLISQGDYNSMLSIHEDISQVLALANEFLSVPAFNIVLCITSALFAFGYTVAFNPSDDIETYLTLISGILQNIMALILLMIPAAGCNRAANLAQETINSLPGWLPQHRKTLKMCISQRHSKTFPMTLWNIYVIDESLLISAFGTLLTYGFLVGNIRNVND
;
A
#
# COMPACT_ATOMS: atom_id res chain seq x y z
N MET A 1 -12.59 0.54 12.63
CA MET A 1 -11.68 -0.24 13.48
C MET A 1 -11.43 0.46 14.82
N ILE A 2 -10.87 1.67 14.86
CA ILE A 2 -10.65 2.40 16.13
C ILE A 2 -11.95 2.63 16.91
N TYR A 3 -13.02 3.16 16.29
CA TYR A 3 -14.32 3.35 16.96
C TYR A 3 -14.93 2.06 17.54
N THR A 4 -14.87 0.95 16.80
CA THR A 4 -15.32 -0.37 17.27
C THR A 4 -14.46 -0.83 18.45
N PHE A 5 -13.16 -0.56 18.42
CA PHE A 5 -12.24 -0.87 19.53
C PHE A 5 -12.43 0.04 20.74
N THR A 6 -12.72 1.33 20.56
CA THR A 6 -13.06 2.23 21.67
C THR A 6 -14.35 1.78 22.33
N LYS A 7 -15.35 1.39 21.54
CA LYS A 7 -16.62 0.87 22.04
C LYS A 7 -16.48 -0.50 22.72
N ILE A 8 -15.61 -1.37 22.22
CA ILE A 8 -15.26 -2.64 22.90
C ILE A 8 -14.53 -2.37 24.21
N ARG A 9 -13.62 -1.39 24.24
CA ARG A 9 -12.94 -0.95 25.47
C ARG A 9 -13.95 -0.41 26.47
N GLU A 10 -14.80 0.53 26.07
CA GLU A 10 -15.85 1.09 26.93
C GLU A 10 -16.79 0.00 27.45
N ASN A 11 -17.23 -0.92 26.59
CA ASN A 11 -18.07 -2.04 27.02
C ASN A 11 -17.35 -2.97 28.00
N ALA A 12 -16.04 -3.19 27.83
CA ALA A 12 -15.23 -4.00 28.75
C ALA A 12 -15.05 -3.30 30.11
N HIS A 13 -14.81 -1.99 30.11
CA HIS A 13 -14.76 -1.17 31.33
C HIS A 13 -16.11 -1.20 32.05
N CYS A 14 -17.23 -0.96 31.35
CA CYS A 14 -18.57 -1.03 31.93
C CYS A 14 -18.93 -2.43 32.46
N ALA A 15 -18.48 -3.51 31.80
CA ALA A 15 -18.72 -4.88 32.26
C ALA A 15 -17.95 -5.21 33.56
N ILE A 16 -16.76 -4.64 33.75
CA ILE A 16 -15.95 -4.81 34.96
C ILE A 16 -16.51 -3.97 36.11
N ASP A 17 -16.90 -2.73 35.82
CA ASP A 17 -17.49 -1.83 36.82
C ASP A 17 -18.84 -2.34 37.32
N SER A 18 -19.69 -2.87 36.44
CA SER A 18 -20.99 -3.45 36.80
C SER A 18 -20.93 -4.83 37.46
N SER A 19 -19.76 -5.48 37.49
CA SER A 19 -19.61 -6.78 38.12
C SER A 19 -19.67 -6.69 39.65
N ALA A 20 -20.71 -7.28 40.25
CA ALA A 20 -20.87 -7.35 41.71
C ALA A 20 -19.95 -8.39 42.37
N SER A 21 -19.33 -9.29 41.60
CA SER A 21 -18.51 -10.39 42.11
C SER A 21 -17.03 -10.05 42.24
N VAL A 22 -16.59 -8.90 41.71
CA VAL A 22 -15.18 -8.49 41.71
C VAL A 22 -14.93 -7.44 42.79
N PRO A 23 -13.96 -7.64 43.70
CA PRO A 23 -13.57 -6.64 44.69
C PRO A 23 -13.08 -5.34 44.02
N GLU A 24 -13.41 -4.18 44.59
CA GLU A 24 -13.07 -2.85 44.06
C GLU A 24 -11.58 -2.70 43.69
N LYS A 25 -10.68 -3.15 44.56
CA LYS A 25 -9.22 -3.13 44.30
C LYS A 25 -8.78 -3.98 43.10
N LEU A 26 -9.53 -5.03 42.77
CA LEU A 26 -9.25 -5.84 41.59
C LEU A 26 -9.84 -5.23 40.31
N LYS A 27 -10.92 -4.44 40.40
CA LYS A 27 -11.49 -3.73 39.24
C LYS A 27 -10.48 -2.77 38.64
N ASP A 28 -9.86 -1.93 39.47
CA ASP A 28 -8.82 -0.99 39.04
C ASP A 28 -7.64 -1.71 38.36
N TYR A 29 -7.23 -2.86 38.90
CA TYR A 29 -6.17 -3.68 38.33
C TYR A 29 -6.55 -4.30 36.98
N PHE A 30 -7.77 -4.82 36.84
CA PHE A 30 -8.26 -5.39 35.58
C PHE A 30 -8.43 -4.33 34.50
N THR A 31 -8.96 -3.16 34.87
CA THR A 31 -9.08 -2.01 33.98
C THR A 31 -7.71 -1.56 33.46
N PHE A 32 -6.73 -1.42 34.35
CA PHE A 32 -5.34 -1.10 33.97
C PHE A 32 -4.71 -2.16 33.04
N MET A 33 -4.91 -3.45 33.34
CA MET A 33 -4.42 -4.56 32.52
C MET A 33 -5.01 -4.54 31.10
N ILE A 34 -6.30 -4.24 30.98
CA ILE A 34 -6.99 -4.12 29.70
C ILE A 34 -6.42 -2.95 28.91
N ASP A 35 -6.28 -1.79 29.52
CA ASP A 35 -5.71 -0.62 28.85
C ASP A 35 -4.26 -0.86 28.39
N MET A 36 -3.43 -1.49 29.22
CA MET A 36 -2.06 -1.88 28.86
C MET A 36 -2.00 -2.87 27.69
N PHE A 37 -2.90 -3.85 27.67
CA PHE A 37 -3.01 -4.79 26.55
C PHE A 37 -3.40 -4.07 25.25
N TRP A 38 -4.37 -3.15 25.32
CA TRP A 38 -4.80 -2.36 24.17
C TRP A 38 -3.71 -1.45 23.63
N VAL A 39 -3.00 -0.74 24.51
CA VAL A 39 -1.87 0.10 24.12
C VAL A 39 -0.78 -0.74 23.46
N SER A 40 -0.45 -1.89 24.04
CA SER A 40 0.55 -2.81 23.48
C SER A 40 0.14 -3.34 22.11
N TYR A 41 -1.13 -3.73 21.94
CA TYR A 41 -1.67 -4.18 20.65
C TYR A 41 -1.65 -3.07 19.60
N ALA A 42 -2.05 -1.85 19.97
CA ALA A 42 -1.99 -0.70 19.08
C ALA A 42 -0.55 -0.40 18.65
N VAL A 43 0.39 -0.33 19.60
CA VAL A 43 1.82 -0.09 19.33
C VAL A 43 2.40 -1.19 18.43
N MET A 44 2.05 -2.46 18.67
CA MET A 44 2.50 -3.57 17.83
C MET A 44 1.95 -3.46 16.39
N MET A 45 0.67 -3.12 16.24
CA MET A 45 0.03 -2.95 14.92
C MET A 45 0.62 -1.75 14.16
N TYR A 46 0.74 -0.59 14.80
CA TYR A 46 1.34 0.60 14.16
C TYR A 46 2.83 0.41 13.87
N GLY A 47 3.56 -0.24 14.77
CA GLY A 47 4.96 -0.59 14.58
C GLY A 47 5.15 -1.53 13.39
N PHE A 48 4.37 -2.61 13.33
CA PHE A 48 4.43 -3.57 12.22
C PHE A 48 4.07 -2.94 10.87
N VAL A 49 2.98 -2.17 10.82
CA VAL A 49 2.56 -1.47 9.60
C VAL A 49 3.60 -0.43 9.18
N GLY A 50 4.12 0.36 10.11
CA GLY A 50 5.16 1.36 9.84
C GLY A 50 6.46 0.73 9.31
N SER A 51 6.93 -0.34 9.95
CA SER A 51 8.12 -1.09 9.51
C SER A 51 7.91 -1.72 8.14
N PHE A 52 6.73 -2.30 7.88
CA PHE A 52 6.42 -2.84 6.56
C PHE A 52 6.41 -1.76 5.49
N ILE A 53 5.74 -0.63 5.72
CA ILE A 53 5.69 0.47 4.74
C ILE A 53 7.12 0.97 4.48
N GLY A 54 7.93 1.17 5.51
CA GLY A 54 9.34 1.57 5.35
C GLY A 54 10.15 0.57 4.52
N TYR A 55 10.00 -0.73 4.81
CA TYR A 55 10.65 -1.79 4.04
C TYR A 55 10.19 -1.81 2.57
N TYR A 56 8.88 -1.71 2.35
CA TYR A 56 8.26 -1.68 1.03
C TYR A 56 8.78 -0.49 0.20
N CYS A 57 8.80 0.71 0.78
CA CYS A 57 9.36 1.89 0.13
C CYS A 57 10.85 1.69 -0.21
N CYS A 58 11.63 1.12 0.70
CA CYS A 58 13.05 0.86 0.46
C CYS A 58 13.26 -0.08 -0.74
N VAL A 59 12.51 -1.19 -0.78
CA VAL A 59 12.57 -2.14 -1.90
C VAL A 59 12.16 -1.47 -3.22
N CYS A 60 11.06 -0.71 -3.25
CA CYS A 60 10.64 0.01 -4.44
C CYS A 60 11.67 1.05 -4.90
N ILE A 61 12.30 1.79 -3.99
CA ILE A 61 13.36 2.76 -4.31
C ILE A 61 14.60 2.06 -4.86
N CYS A 62 15.00 0.94 -4.26
CA CYS A 62 16.12 0.13 -4.72
C CYS A 62 15.90 -0.39 -6.14
N ILE A 63 14.71 -0.92 -6.41
CA ILE A 63 14.33 -1.42 -7.74
C ILE A 63 14.27 -0.27 -8.76
N ASN A 64 13.64 0.85 -8.42
CA ASN A 64 13.59 2.02 -9.29
C ASN A 64 15.00 2.55 -9.62
N SER A 65 15.88 2.61 -8.62
CA SER A 65 17.28 3.00 -8.81
C SER A 65 18.07 2.00 -9.68
N CYS A 66 17.76 0.71 -9.55
CA CYS A 66 18.36 -0.35 -10.38
C CYS A 66 17.92 -0.21 -11.84
N LEU A 67 16.62 0.00 -12.07
CA LEU A 67 16.03 0.21 -13.39
C LEU A 67 16.56 1.49 -14.05
N ALA A 68 16.65 2.61 -13.32
CA ALA A 68 17.21 3.86 -13.85
C ALA A 68 18.69 3.70 -14.26
N LYS A 69 19.49 2.99 -13.44
CA LYS A 69 20.89 2.66 -13.78
C LYS A 69 20.98 1.73 -14.98
N PHE A 70 20.04 0.78 -15.11
CA PHE A 70 19.97 -0.09 -16.27
C PHE A 70 19.71 0.72 -17.54
N THR A 71 18.70 1.60 -17.56
CA THR A 71 18.39 2.44 -18.72
C THR A 71 19.59 3.31 -19.13
N LEU A 72 20.30 3.92 -18.17
CA LEU A 72 21.52 4.70 -18.44
C LEU A 72 22.67 3.85 -19.01
N ARG A 73 22.90 2.65 -18.47
CA ARG A 73 23.93 1.73 -18.98
C ARG A 73 23.53 1.11 -20.31
N PHE A 74 22.25 1.00 -20.58
CA PHE A 74 21.73 0.45 -21.81
C PHE A 74 22.09 1.35 -22.99
N GLU A 75 21.94 2.67 -22.86
CA GLU A 75 22.37 3.63 -23.88
C GLU A 75 23.87 3.54 -24.22
N THR A 76 24.73 3.34 -23.22
CA THR A 76 26.17 3.22 -23.43
C THR A 76 26.57 1.87 -24.02
N LEU A 77 25.92 0.79 -23.63
CA LEU A 77 26.16 -0.55 -24.17
C LEU A 77 25.65 -0.69 -25.62
N ILE A 78 24.64 0.08 -26.06
CA ILE A 78 24.18 0.11 -27.46
C ILE A 78 25.32 0.54 -28.39
N SER A 79 26.14 1.50 -27.94
CA SER A 79 27.34 1.96 -28.65
C SER A 79 28.40 0.84 -28.81
N GLN A 80 28.42 -0.13 -27.90
CA GLN A 80 29.42 -1.22 -27.87
C GLN A 80 28.96 -2.51 -28.57
N GLY A 81 27.68 -2.63 -28.93
CA GLY A 81 27.14 -3.78 -29.69
C GLY A 81 27.04 -5.10 -28.93
N ASP A 82 27.14 -5.11 -27.59
CA ASP A 82 27.05 -6.32 -26.76
C ASP A 82 25.62 -6.56 -26.24
N TYR A 83 24.76 -7.10 -27.11
CA TYR A 83 23.33 -7.30 -26.86
C TYR A 83 23.01 -8.50 -25.95
N ASN A 84 23.85 -9.53 -25.93
CA ASN A 84 23.62 -10.72 -25.11
C ASN A 84 23.77 -10.38 -23.63
N SER A 85 24.76 -9.56 -23.29
CA SER A 85 24.98 -9.04 -21.95
C SER A 85 23.81 -8.16 -21.49
N MET A 86 23.25 -7.31 -22.35
CA MET A 86 22.07 -6.49 -22.01
C MET A 86 20.82 -7.33 -21.71
N LEU A 87 20.54 -8.33 -22.55
CA LEU A 87 19.38 -9.20 -22.38
C LEU A 87 19.48 -10.02 -21.10
N SER A 88 20.69 -10.50 -20.77
CA SER A 88 20.95 -11.22 -19.51
C SER A 88 20.68 -10.32 -18.30
N ILE A 89 21.18 -9.08 -18.29
CA ILE A 89 20.98 -8.15 -17.16
C ILE A 89 19.49 -7.79 -17.00
N HIS A 90 18.77 -7.59 -18.11
CA HIS A 90 17.33 -7.33 -18.04
C HIS A 90 16.55 -8.54 -17.49
N GLU A 91 16.93 -9.76 -17.87
CA GLU A 91 16.32 -10.98 -17.39
C GLU A 91 16.54 -11.16 -15.88
N ASP A 92 17.75 -10.90 -15.39
CA ASP A 92 18.07 -10.91 -13.96
C ASP A 92 17.24 -9.87 -13.18
N ILE A 93 17.16 -8.62 -13.68
CA ILE A 93 16.34 -7.57 -13.06
C ILE A 93 14.86 -7.95 -13.04
N SER A 94 14.36 -8.56 -14.14
CA SER A 94 12.97 -9.01 -14.25
C SER A 94 12.65 -10.14 -13.27
N GLN A 95 13.58 -11.07 -13.03
CA GLN A 95 13.42 -12.13 -12.04
C GLN A 95 13.41 -11.57 -10.61
N VAL A 96 14.29 -10.62 -10.29
CA VAL A 96 14.31 -9.94 -8.98
C VAL A 96 13.00 -9.18 -8.76
N LEU A 97 12.49 -8.49 -9.77
CA LEU A 97 11.22 -7.79 -9.72
C LEU A 97 10.04 -8.75 -9.50
N ALA A 98 10.04 -9.90 -10.18
CA ALA A 98 9.01 -10.93 -10.01
C ALA A 98 8.98 -11.49 -8.59
N LEU A 99 10.15 -11.80 -8.03
CA LEU A 99 10.30 -12.32 -6.68
C LEU A 99 9.89 -11.27 -5.63
N ALA A 100 10.29 -10.01 -5.83
CA ALA A 100 9.87 -8.91 -4.97
C ALA A 100 8.34 -8.72 -5.00
N ASN A 101 7.73 -8.78 -6.19
CA ASN A 101 6.28 -8.71 -6.34
C ASN A 101 5.57 -9.88 -5.64
N GLU A 102 6.01 -11.13 -5.85
CA GLU A 102 5.42 -12.32 -5.22
C GLU A 102 5.42 -12.24 -3.69
N PHE A 103 6.52 -11.74 -3.11
CA PHE A 103 6.64 -11.60 -1.66
C PHE A 103 5.83 -10.41 -1.09
N LEU A 104 5.82 -9.29 -1.80
CA LEU A 104 5.26 -8.03 -1.29
C LEU A 104 3.79 -7.81 -1.65
N SER A 105 3.27 -8.43 -2.71
CA SER A 105 1.93 -8.14 -3.23
C SER A 105 0.82 -8.44 -2.24
N VAL A 106 0.95 -9.57 -1.52
CA VAL A 106 -0.05 -10.05 -0.55
C VAL A 106 -0.07 -9.17 0.71
N PRO A 107 1.07 -8.93 1.38
CA PRO A 107 1.12 -7.99 2.49
C PRO A 107 0.70 -6.56 2.13
N ALA A 108 1.12 -6.05 0.95
CA ALA A 108 0.74 -4.72 0.48
C ALA A 108 -0.78 -4.60 0.29
N PHE A 109 -1.42 -5.61 -0.30
CA PHE A 109 -2.87 -5.66 -0.44
C PHE A 109 -3.60 -5.61 0.91
N ASN A 110 -3.19 -6.45 1.86
CA ASN A 110 -3.79 -6.49 3.19
C ASN A 110 -3.65 -5.14 3.92
N ILE A 111 -2.51 -4.48 3.78
CA ILE A 111 -2.29 -3.15 4.40
C ILE A 111 -3.17 -2.08 3.75
N VAL A 112 -3.28 -2.05 2.42
CA VAL A 112 -4.20 -1.13 1.72
C VAL A 112 -5.65 -1.35 2.14
N LEU A 113 -6.08 -2.61 2.29
CA LEU A 113 -7.42 -2.94 2.77
C LEU A 113 -7.65 -2.49 4.22
N CYS A 114 -6.65 -2.67 5.09
CA CYS A 114 -6.71 -2.17 6.46
C CYS A 114 -6.79 -0.64 6.52
N ILE A 115 -5.97 0.08 5.73
CA ILE A 115 -5.95 1.55 5.68
C ILE A 115 -7.28 2.11 5.16
N THR A 116 -7.81 1.55 4.07
CA THR A 116 -9.10 2.00 3.51
C THR A 116 -10.27 1.72 4.45
N SER A 117 -10.27 0.57 5.13
CA SER A 117 -11.24 0.26 6.19
C SER A 117 -11.14 1.20 7.39
N ALA A 118 -9.93 1.60 7.77
CA ALA A 118 -9.70 2.57 8.84
C ALA A 118 -10.23 3.96 8.43
N LEU A 119 -9.92 4.44 7.22
CA LEU A 119 -10.43 5.70 6.68
C LEU A 119 -11.95 5.74 6.67
N PHE A 120 -12.60 4.67 6.20
CA PHE A 120 -14.05 4.58 6.22
C PHE A 120 -14.61 4.67 7.64
N ALA A 121 -14.02 3.94 8.60
CA ALA A 121 -14.47 3.98 9.99
C ALA A 121 -14.30 5.36 10.64
N PHE A 122 -13.18 6.04 10.39
CA PHE A 122 -12.95 7.39 10.89
C PHE A 122 -13.91 8.40 10.25
N GLY A 123 -14.06 8.38 8.92
CA GLY A 123 -14.98 9.25 8.20
C GLY A 123 -16.43 9.04 8.65
N TYR A 124 -16.84 7.78 8.85
CA TYR A 124 -18.14 7.44 9.41
C TYR A 124 -18.32 8.03 10.82
N THR A 125 -17.33 7.88 11.69
CA THR A 125 -17.40 8.41 13.07
C THR A 125 -17.53 9.93 13.07
N VAL A 126 -16.76 10.63 12.24
CA VAL A 126 -16.83 12.10 12.11
C VAL A 126 -18.20 12.54 11.57
N ALA A 127 -18.77 11.82 10.61
CA ALA A 127 -20.04 12.20 9.98
C ALA A 127 -21.28 11.87 10.82
N PHE A 128 -21.28 10.75 11.55
CA PHE A 128 -22.46 10.24 12.27
C PHE A 128 -22.41 10.42 13.77
N ASN A 129 -21.22 10.57 14.34
CA ASN A 129 -21.03 10.77 15.77
C ASN A 129 -20.05 11.94 16.01
N PRO A 130 -20.41 13.16 15.54
CA PRO A 130 -19.59 14.33 15.80
C PRO A 130 -19.41 14.47 17.31
N SER A 131 -18.17 14.34 17.76
CA SER A 131 -17.85 14.53 19.18
C SER A 131 -17.88 16.02 19.47
N ASP A 132 -18.60 16.44 20.50
CA ASP A 132 -18.60 17.84 20.97
C ASP A 132 -17.24 18.24 21.57
N ASP A 133 -16.43 17.25 21.94
CA ASP A 133 -15.07 17.43 22.45
C ASP A 133 -14.04 17.66 21.32
N ILE A 134 -13.32 18.77 21.44
CA ILE A 134 -12.29 19.21 20.48
C ILE A 134 -11.14 18.21 20.41
N GLU A 135 -10.73 17.61 21.54
CA GLU A 135 -9.60 16.67 21.57
C GLU A 135 -9.91 15.39 20.79
N THR A 136 -11.11 14.86 20.98
CA THR A 136 -11.61 13.71 20.23
C THR A 136 -11.71 14.01 18.74
N TYR A 137 -12.22 15.19 18.37
CA TYR A 137 -12.30 15.61 16.97
C TYR A 137 -10.91 15.74 16.31
N LEU A 138 -9.94 16.38 16.97
CA LEU A 138 -8.56 16.49 16.48
C LEU A 138 -7.90 15.11 16.33
N THR A 139 -8.20 14.17 17.23
CA THR A 139 -7.72 12.79 17.16
C THR A 139 -8.29 12.05 15.94
N LEU A 140 -9.58 12.24 15.62
CA LEU A 140 -10.19 11.65 14.44
C LEU A 140 -9.61 12.22 13.14
N ILE A 141 -9.45 13.54 13.05
CA ILE A 141 -8.88 14.20 11.87
C ILE A 141 -7.41 13.79 11.66
N SER A 142 -6.59 13.77 12.72
CA SER A 142 -5.21 13.31 12.63
C SER A 142 -5.11 11.84 12.21
N GLY A 143 -6.01 10.98 12.71
CA GLY A 143 -6.14 9.60 12.26
C GLY A 143 -6.45 9.48 10.75
N ILE A 144 -7.36 10.30 10.23
CA ILE A 144 -7.65 10.36 8.78
C ILE A 144 -6.41 10.76 7.99
N LEU A 145 -5.76 11.86 8.39
CA LEU A 145 -4.56 12.37 7.71
C LEU A 145 -3.42 11.33 7.71
N GLN A 146 -3.19 10.65 8.83
CA GLN A 146 -2.15 9.63 8.94
C GLN A 146 -2.42 8.44 8.00
N ASN A 147 -3.67 7.99 7.90
CA ASN A 147 -4.03 6.90 7.00
C ASN A 147 -3.94 7.30 5.52
N ILE A 148 -4.31 8.53 5.16
CA ILE A 148 -4.10 9.07 3.81
C ILE A 148 -2.59 9.10 3.48
N MET A 149 -1.77 9.62 4.38
CA MET A 149 -0.32 9.68 4.19
C MET A 149 0.29 8.28 4.02
N ALA A 150 -0.14 7.31 4.83
CA ALA A 150 0.30 5.91 4.71
C ALA A 150 -0.09 5.29 3.37
N LEU A 151 -1.31 5.55 2.88
CA LEU A 151 -1.77 5.08 1.58
C LEU A 151 -0.92 5.64 0.44
N ILE A 152 -0.65 6.94 0.48
CA ILE A 152 0.18 7.64 -0.52
C ILE A 152 1.61 7.07 -0.51
N LEU A 153 2.18 6.87 0.69
CA LEU A 153 3.55 6.38 0.85
C LEU A 153 3.74 4.95 0.32
N LEU A 154 2.68 4.14 0.33
CA LEU A 154 2.70 2.79 -0.24
C LEU A 154 2.50 2.79 -1.76
N MET A 155 1.59 3.64 -2.26
CA MET A 155 1.22 3.65 -3.69
C MET A 155 2.24 4.37 -4.58
N ILE A 156 2.84 5.47 -4.14
CA ILE A 156 3.79 6.26 -4.96
C ILE A 156 5.03 5.44 -5.38
N PRO A 157 5.75 4.76 -4.47
CA PRO A 157 6.96 4.01 -4.85
C PRO A 157 6.65 2.84 -5.78
N ALA A 158 5.49 2.21 -5.60
CA ALA A 158 5.02 1.13 -6.45
C ALA A 158 4.68 1.62 -7.87
N ALA A 159 3.95 2.73 -7.98
CA ALA A 159 3.66 3.37 -9.27
C ALA A 159 4.95 3.83 -9.97
N GLY A 160 5.90 4.40 -9.22
CA GLY A 160 7.21 4.78 -9.74
C GLY A 160 8.02 3.59 -10.27
N CYS A 161 7.99 2.46 -9.56
CA CYS A 161 8.61 1.22 -10.01
C CYS A 161 7.99 0.70 -11.31
N ASN A 162 6.66 0.70 -11.40
CA ASN A 162 5.94 0.29 -12.61
C ASN A 162 6.25 1.20 -13.80
N ARG A 163 6.31 2.52 -13.59
CA ARG A 163 6.69 3.48 -14.62
C ARG A 163 8.12 3.25 -15.11
N ALA A 164 9.06 3.02 -14.21
CA ALA A 164 10.45 2.73 -14.57
C ALA A 164 10.60 1.41 -15.33
N ALA A 165 9.84 0.38 -14.94
CA ALA A 165 9.81 -0.91 -15.64
C ALA A 165 9.24 -0.75 -17.06
N ASN A 166 8.16 0.01 -17.22
CA ASN A 166 7.56 0.31 -18.52
C ASN A 166 8.54 1.08 -19.42
N LEU A 167 9.25 2.09 -18.89
CA LEU A 167 10.26 2.84 -19.65
C LEU A 167 11.40 1.94 -20.11
N ALA A 168 11.95 1.09 -19.22
CA ALA A 168 12.99 0.13 -19.59
C ALA A 168 12.51 -0.82 -20.70
N GLN A 169 11.25 -1.25 -20.64
CA GLN A 169 10.64 -2.10 -21.65
C GLN A 169 10.45 -1.38 -23.00
N GLU A 170 9.98 -0.14 -23.00
CA GLU A 170 9.87 0.67 -24.22
C GLU A 170 11.25 0.85 -24.89
N THR A 171 12.29 1.10 -24.10
CA THR A 171 13.66 1.21 -24.60
C THR A 171 14.11 -0.08 -25.29
N ILE A 172 13.85 -1.25 -24.70
CA ILE A 172 14.23 -2.54 -25.33
C ILE A 172 13.35 -2.86 -26.55
N ASN A 173 12.07 -2.52 -26.53
CA ASN A 173 11.19 -2.72 -27.69
C ASN A 173 11.56 -1.81 -28.87
N SER A 174 12.25 -0.69 -28.62
CA SER A 174 12.74 0.21 -29.66
C SER A 174 14.01 -0.30 -30.38
N LEU A 175 14.77 -1.21 -29.76
CA LEU A 175 16.03 -1.77 -30.27
C LEU A 175 15.97 -2.31 -31.71
N PRO A 176 14.95 -3.10 -32.12
CA PRO A 176 14.84 -3.61 -33.48
C PRO A 176 14.65 -2.54 -34.55
N GLY A 177 14.25 -1.32 -34.16
CA GLY A 177 14.15 -0.17 -35.06
C GLY A 177 15.50 0.49 -35.36
N TRP A 178 16.45 0.38 -34.42
CA TRP A 178 17.76 1.02 -34.50
C TRP A 178 18.80 0.18 -35.26
N LEU A 179 18.56 -1.13 -35.42
CA LEU A 179 19.46 -2.03 -36.17
C LEU A 179 18.71 -2.85 -37.25
N PRO A 180 18.71 -2.40 -38.52
CA PRO A 180 18.07 -3.15 -39.61
C PRO A 180 18.74 -4.50 -39.90
N GLN A 181 20.03 -4.66 -39.56
CA GLN A 181 20.82 -5.86 -39.90
C GLN A 181 20.47 -7.11 -39.08
N HIS A 182 19.94 -6.98 -37.86
CA HIS A 182 19.61 -8.12 -36.97
C HIS A 182 18.14 -8.12 -36.54
N ARG A 183 17.29 -7.36 -37.23
CA ARG A 183 15.90 -7.09 -36.87
C ARG A 183 15.05 -8.34 -36.65
N LYS A 184 15.21 -9.39 -37.48
CA LYS A 184 14.41 -10.63 -37.36
C LYS A 184 14.81 -11.47 -36.15
N THR A 185 16.11 -11.69 -35.96
CA THR A 185 16.68 -12.47 -34.84
C THR A 185 16.45 -11.75 -33.52
N LEU A 186 16.65 -10.43 -33.47
CA LEU A 186 16.45 -9.61 -32.30
C LEU A 186 14.96 -9.54 -31.92
N LYS A 187 14.06 -9.36 -32.89
CA LYS A 187 12.61 -9.37 -32.66
C LYS A 187 12.11 -10.73 -32.16
N MET A 188 12.65 -11.84 -32.67
CA MET A 188 12.32 -13.18 -32.16
C MET A 188 12.85 -13.42 -30.74
N CYS A 189 14.10 -13.02 -30.46
CA CYS A 189 14.70 -13.20 -29.14
C CYS A 189 14.00 -12.34 -28.07
N ILE A 190 13.70 -11.08 -28.40
CA ILE A 190 12.88 -10.20 -27.57
C ILE A 190 11.48 -10.82 -27.40
N SER A 191 10.80 -11.25 -28.47
CA SER A 191 9.47 -11.85 -28.37
C SER A 191 9.41 -13.14 -27.54
N GLN A 192 10.45 -13.97 -27.56
CA GLN A 192 10.48 -15.22 -26.79
C GLN A 192 10.86 -15.01 -25.33
N ARG A 193 11.76 -14.07 -25.01
CA ARG A 193 12.22 -13.80 -23.64
C ARG A 193 11.43 -12.71 -22.91
N HIS A 194 10.79 -11.77 -23.61
CA HIS A 194 10.03 -10.65 -23.02
C HIS A 194 8.53 -10.89 -22.84
N SER A 195 8.00 -12.10 -23.09
CA SER A 195 6.57 -12.37 -22.87
C SER A 195 6.16 -12.40 -21.39
N LYS A 196 7.13 -12.31 -20.47
CA LYS A 196 6.91 -12.31 -19.01
C LYS A 196 7.35 -10.98 -18.42
N THR A 197 6.53 -9.95 -18.56
CA THR A 197 6.66 -8.74 -17.74
C THR A 197 5.98 -8.96 -16.40
N PHE A 198 6.66 -8.59 -15.32
CA PHE A 198 6.15 -8.67 -13.96
C PHE A 198 5.94 -7.25 -13.43
N PRO A 199 4.81 -6.60 -13.73
CA PRO A 199 4.46 -5.36 -13.05
C PRO A 199 4.38 -5.62 -11.54
N MET A 200 4.72 -4.62 -10.73
CA MET A 200 4.31 -4.65 -9.32
C MET A 200 2.79 -4.52 -9.27
N THR A 201 2.17 -5.55 -8.72
CA THR A 201 0.73 -5.70 -8.61
C THR A 201 0.35 -5.78 -7.14
N LEU A 202 -0.81 -5.24 -6.80
CA LEU A 202 -1.52 -5.60 -5.58
C LEU A 202 -2.20 -6.95 -5.82
N TRP A 203 -1.71 -7.99 -5.15
CA TRP A 203 -2.24 -9.36 -5.22
C TRP A 203 -2.43 -9.91 -6.66
N ASN A 204 -1.62 -9.59 -7.69
CA ASN A 204 -1.90 -10.03 -9.07
C ASN A 204 -3.29 -9.61 -9.67
N ILE A 205 -4.13 -8.89 -8.92
CA ILE A 205 -5.48 -8.48 -9.35
C ILE A 205 -5.44 -7.04 -9.89
N TYR A 206 -4.59 -6.19 -9.31
CA TYR A 206 -4.46 -4.80 -9.71
C TYR A 206 -3.01 -4.42 -9.99
N VAL A 207 -2.73 -3.95 -11.20
CA VAL A 207 -1.49 -3.22 -11.47
C VAL A 207 -1.56 -1.93 -10.66
N ILE A 208 -0.52 -1.65 -9.86
CA ILE A 208 -0.47 -0.43 -9.05
C ILE A 208 -0.18 0.73 -10.01
N ASP A 209 -1.24 1.42 -10.42
CA ASP A 209 -1.21 2.56 -11.32
C ASP A 209 -1.89 3.77 -10.66
N GLU A 210 -1.60 4.98 -11.16
CA GLU A 210 -2.18 6.23 -10.65
C GLU A 210 -3.72 6.20 -10.62
N SER A 211 -4.33 5.44 -11.54
CA SER A 211 -5.78 5.25 -11.66
C SER A 211 -6.42 4.48 -10.49
N LEU A 212 -5.70 3.54 -9.87
CA LEU A 212 -6.21 2.74 -8.74
C LEU A 212 -6.32 3.60 -7.48
N LEU A 213 -5.39 4.53 -7.32
CA LEU A 213 -5.43 5.55 -6.26
C LEU A 213 -6.70 6.41 -6.41
N ILE A 214 -6.96 6.90 -7.63
CA ILE A 214 -8.13 7.73 -7.93
C ILE A 214 -9.42 6.93 -7.72
N SER A 215 -9.48 5.66 -8.14
CA SER A 215 -10.67 4.84 -7.94
C SER A 215 -10.94 4.55 -6.46
N ALA A 216 -9.90 4.26 -5.67
CA ALA A 216 -10.04 4.03 -4.23
C ALA A 216 -10.57 5.28 -3.50
N PHE A 217 -10.04 6.46 -3.82
CA PHE A 217 -10.55 7.73 -3.30
C PHE A 217 -11.97 8.03 -3.77
N GLY A 218 -12.27 7.82 -5.06
CA GLY A 218 -13.60 8.00 -5.62
C GLY A 218 -14.63 7.10 -4.94
N THR A 219 -14.28 5.84 -4.71
CA THR A 219 -15.16 4.86 -4.04
C THR A 219 -15.44 5.28 -2.59
N LEU A 220 -14.41 5.73 -1.85
CA LEU A 220 -14.57 6.25 -0.49
C LEU A 220 -15.52 7.46 -0.43
N LEU A 221 -15.37 8.40 -1.38
CA LEU A 221 -16.23 9.58 -1.51
C LEU A 221 -17.67 9.22 -1.89
N THR A 222 -17.85 8.31 -2.86
CA THR A 222 -19.19 7.87 -3.30
C THR A 222 -19.94 7.17 -2.17
N TYR A 223 -19.29 6.25 -1.44
CA TYR A 223 -19.92 5.60 -0.28
C TYR A 223 -20.19 6.61 0.84
N GLY A 224 -19.28 7.55 1.10
CA GLY A 224 -19.52 8.64 2.06
C GLY A 224 -20.75 9.48 1.70
N PHE A 225 -20.90 9.84 0.43
CA PHE A 225 -22.04 10.61 -0.06
C PHE A 225 -23.36 9.84 -0.01
N LEU A 226 -23.35 8.55 -0.38
CA LEU A 226 -24.55 7.69 -0.30
C LEU A 226 -25.06 7.59 1.14
N VAL A 227 -24.13 7.35 2.07
CA VAL A 227 -24.43 7.18 3.48
C VAL A 227 -24.90 8.52 4.10
N GLY A 228 -24.29 9.64 3.70
CA GLY A 228 -24.74 10.99 4.09
C GLY A 228 -26.15 11.34 3.61
N ASN A 229 -26.54 10.95 2.39
CA ASN A 229 -27.89 11.20 1.88
C ASN A 229 -28.97 10.37 2.59
N ILE A 230 -28.68 9.13 2.99
CA ILE A 230 -29.63 8.29 3.74
C ILE A 230 -30.03 8.97 5.06
N ARG A 231 -29.10 9.68 5.71
CA ARG A 231 -29.39 10.47 6.90
C ARG A 231 -30.39 11.59 6.62
N ASN A 232 -30.14 12.39 5.58
CA ASN A 232 -30.98 13.55 5.23
C ASN A 232 -32.42 13.18 4.80
N VAL A 233 -32.68 11.91 4.50
CA VAL A 233 -34.01 11.40 4.15
C VAL A 233 -34.79 10.90 5.39
N ASN A 234 -34.09 10.64 6.50
CA ASN A 234 -34.67 10.13 7.75
C ASN A 234 -34.77 11.19 8.86
N ASP A 235 -34.23 12.39 8.65
CA ASP A 235 -34.47 13.60 9.46
C ASP A 235 -35.64 14.41 8.86
#